data_AF-A0A7K1ZMR1-F1
#
_entry.id   AF-A0A7K1ZMR1-F1
#
_cell.length_a   1.000
_cell.length_b   1.000
_cell.length_c   1.000
_cell.angle_alpha   90.00
_cell.angle_beta   90.00
_cell.angle_gamma   90.00
#
_symmetry.space_group_name_H-M   'P 1'
#
loop_
_entity.id
_entity.type
_entity.pdbx_description
1 polymer ?
#
loop_
_entity_poly.entity_id
_entity_poly.type
_entity_poly.pdbx_seq_one_letter_code
_entity_poly.pdbx_strand_id
1 'polypeptide(L)'
;MAYWINLYNVLTVRVVVDAYPVESILQIHSGETPDTGPWKDIHATVAGVPLTLDNIEHDILRPIWQDNRIHYAVNCASLGCPNLASEASTTANLEPLMDQCAHEFVNHLRSAELLAEAFGVTSSLYS
;
A
#
# COMPACT_ATOMS: atom_id res chain seq x y z
N MET A 1 1.30 -14.44 4.25
CA MET A 1 1.61 -13.03 3.96
C MET A 1 1.66 -12.75 2.46
N ALA A 2 2.55 -13.38 1.68
CA ALA A 2 2.67 -13.16 0.22
C ALA A 2 1.34 -13.13 -0.57
N TYR A 3 0.45 -14.11 -0.32
CA TYR A 3 -0.89 -14.13 -0.94
C TYR A 3 -1.69 -12.83 -0.69
N TRP A 4 -1.75 -12.36 0.55
CA TRP A 4 -2.53 -11.19 0.94
C TRP A 4 -1.92 -9.88 0.42
N ILE A 5 -0.58 -9.78 0.39
CA ILE A 5 0.12 -8.65 -0.22
C ILE A 5 -0.18 -8.58 -1.72
N ASN A 6 -0.06 -9.71 -2.43
CA ASN A 6 -0.39 -9.76 -3.85
C ASN A 6 -1.85 -9.44 -4.11
N LEU A 7 -2.75 -9.98 -3.29
CA LEU A 7 -4.19 -9.73 -3.43
C LEU A 7 -4.49 -8.23 -3.26
N TYR A 8 -3.97 -7.58 -2.22
CA TYR A 8 -4.12 -6.14 -2.03
C TYR A 8 -3.63 -5.37 -3.26
N ASN A 9 -2.38 -5.63 -3.67
CA ASN A 9 -1.74 -4.90 -4.76
C ASN A 9 -2.46 -5.07 -6.10
N VAL A 10 -2.93 -6.28 -6.42
CA VAL A 10 -3.71 -6.55 -7.65
C VAL A 10 -5.07 -5.86 -7.60
N LEU A 11 -5.75 -5.86 -6.45
CA LEU A 11 -7.03 -5.17 -6.29
C LEU A 11 -6.86 -3.66 -6.45
N THR A 12 -5.82 -3.05 -5.87
CA THR A 12 -5.52 -1.63 -6.06
C THR A 12 -5.30 -1.29 -7.54
N VAL A 13 -4.49 -2.07 -8.26
CA VAL A 13 -4.27 -1.88 -9.71
C VAL A 13 -5.59 -1.98 -10.47
N ARG A 14 -6.41 -2.99 -10.17
CA ARG A 14 -7.71 -3.17 -10.81
C ARG A 14 -8.61 -1.96 -10.62
N VAL A 15 -8.70 -1.43 -9.40
CA VAL A 15 -9.53 -0.25 -9.10
C VAL A 15 -9.13 0.95 -9.97
N VAL A 16 -7.82 1.19 -10.12
CA VAL A 16 -7.33 2.29 -10.97
C VAL A 16 -7.62 2.05 -12.45
N VAL A 17 -7.42 0.83 -12.94
CA VAL A 17 -7.66 0.46 -14.34
C VAL A 17 -9.14 0.55 -14.68
N ASP A 18 -10.03 0.07 -13.80
CA ASP A 18 -11.48 0.07 -14.01
C ASP A 18 -12.06 1.49 -14.00
N ALA A 19 -11.39 2.46 -13.34
CA ALA A 19 -11.80 3.86 -13.31
C ALA A 19 -11.13 4.74 -14.38
N TYR A 20 -10.26 4.17 -15.23
CA TYR A 20 -9.51 4.96 -16.20
C TYR A 20 -10.43 5.59 -17.28
N PRO A 21 -10.20 6.86 -17.69
CA PRO A 21 -9.17 7.79 -17.21
C PRO A 21 -9.57 8.46 -15.90
N VAL A 22 -8.68 8.39 -14.91
CA VAL A 22 -8.81 9.08 -13.61
C VAL A 22 -7.49 9.76 -13.28
N GLU A 23 -7.55 10.97 -12.73
CA GLU A 23 -6.35 11.74 -12.39
C GLU A 23 -5.76 11.34 -11.03
N SER A 24 -6.60 10.85 -10.12
CA SER A 24 -6.19 10.44 -8.78
C SER A 24 -7.05 9.29 -8.25
N ILE A 25 -6.43 8.28 -7.63
CA ILE A 25 -7.16 7.20 -6.94
C ILE A 25 -8.08 7.73 -5.84
N LEU A 26 -7.78 8.90 -5.25
CA LEU A 26 -8.63 9.53 -4.24
C LEU A 26 -10.02 9.88 -4.77
N GLN A 27 -10.12 10.17 -6.07
CA GLN A 27 -11.38 10.47 -6.75
C GLN A 27 -12.22 9.21 -7.01
N ILE A 28 -11.64 8.02 -6.84
CA ILE A 28 -12.35 6.75 -6.96
C ILE A 28 -12.97 6.44 -5.60
N HIS A 29 -14.18 6.93 -5.35
CA HIS A 29 -14.90 6.67 -4.10
C HIS A 29 -16.39 6.40 -4.35
N SER A 30 -17.00 5.57 -3.49
CA SER A 30 -18.45 5.35 -3.47
C SER A 30 -19.22 6.26 -2.50
N GLY A 31 -18.52 6.99 -1.61
CA GLY A 31 -19.10 7.74 -0.50
C GLY A 31 -19.51 9.20 -0.79
N GLU A 32 -20.11 9.87 0.21
CA GLU A 32 -20.55 11.29 0.09
C GLU A 32 -19.42 12.31 0.28
N THR A 33 -18.30 11.90 0.88
CA THR A 33 -17.13 12.77 1.10
C THR A 33 -16.18 12.64 -0.09
N PRO A 34 -15.90 13.74 -0.83
CA PRO A 34 -14.98 13.72 -1.95
C PRO A 34 -13.56 13.37 -1.52
N ASP A 35 -12.80 12.80 -2.45
CA ASP A 35 -11.36 12.50 -2.31
C ASP A 35 -11.00 11.54 -1.17
N THR A 36 -11.92 10.67 -0.77
CA THR A 36 -11.69 9.65 0.27
C THR A 36 -11.06 8.37 -0.24
N GLY A 37 -11.08 8.16 -1.56
CA GLY A 37 -10.58 6.98 -2.25
C GLY A 37 -11.31 5.67 -1.94
N PRO A 38 -10.84 4.55 -2.50
CA PRO A 38 -11.63 3.33 -2.64
C PRO A 38 -11.45 2.35 -1.48
N TRP A 39 -10.61 2.63 -0.49
CA TRP A 39 -10.12 1.61 0.45
C TRP A 39 -11.18 0.97 1.34
N LYS A 40 -12.30 1.67 1.55
CA LYS A 40 -13.47 1.19 2.32
C LYS A 40 -14.54 0.52 1.46
N ASP A 41 -14.38 0.53 0.15
CA ASP A 41 -15.29 -0.13 -0.77
C ASP A 41 -14.98 -1.63 -0.84
N ILE A 42 -16.00 -2.44 -1.16
CA ILE A 42 -15.83 -3.89 -1.31
C ILE A 42 -15.23 -4.18 -2.69
N HIS A 43 -14.06 -4.83 -2.71
CA HIS A 43 -13.32 -5.12 -3.94
C HIS A 43 -13.17 -6.61 -4.24
N ALA A 44 -13.33 -7.47 -3.24
CA ALA A 44 -13.21 -8.91 -3.41
C ALA A 44 -14.11 -9.70 -2.47
N THR A 45 -14.27 -10.98 -2.74
CA THR A 45 -14.85 -11.94 -1.79
C THR A 45 -13.88 -13.12 -1.66
N VAL A 46 -13.41 -13.37 -0.44
CA VAL A 46 -12.50 -14.48 -0.13
C VAL A 46 -13.16 -15.39 0.88
N ALA A 47 -13.26 -16.68 0.57
CA ALA A 47 -13.95 -17.67 1.41
C ALA A 47 -15.39 -17.24 1.83
N GLY A 48 -16.10 -16.54 0.95
CA GLY A 48 -17.47 -16.06 1.21
C GLY A 48 -17.55 -14.76 2.01
N VAL A 49 -16.42 -14.18 2.42
CA VAL A 49 -16.36 -12.90 3.14
C VAL A 49 -16.06 -11.77 2.16
N PRO A 50 -16.92 -10.75 2.03
CA PRO A 50 -16.60 -9.55 1.27
C PRO A 50 -15.48 -8.78 1.97
N LEU A 51 -14.49 -8.33 1.21
CA LEU A 51 -13.31 -7.64 1.74
C LEU A 51 -13.09 -6.31 1.02
N THR A 52 -12.76 -5.30 1.83
CA THR A 52 -12.21 -4.03 1.40
C THR A 52 -10.68 -4.08 1.41
N LEU A 53 -10.01 -3.09 0.83
CA LEU A 53 -8.54 -2.97 0.95
C LEU A 53 -8.14 -2.73 2.42
N ASP A 54 -8.92 -1.92 3.15
CA ASP A 54 -8.73 -1.68 4.58
C ASP A 54 -8.79 -2.98 5.39
N ASN A 55 -9.75 -3.87 5.12
CA ASN A 55 -9.82 -5.15 5.84
C ASN A 55 -8.57 -6.00 5.61
N ILE A 56 -8.07 -6.03 4.37
CA ILE A 56 -6.88 -6.81 4.03
C ILE A 56 -5.65 -6.28 4.79
N GLU A 57 -5.47 -4.96 4.87
CA GLU A 57 -4.33 -4.36 5.57
C GLU A 57 -4.47 -4.39 7.10
N HIS A 58 -5.59 -3.86 7.62
CA HIS A 58 -5.77 -3.56 9.03
C HIS A 58 -6.28 -4.72 9.86
N ASP A 59 -7.07 -5.62 9.29
CA ASP A 59 -7.70 -6.72 10.04
C ASP A 59 -6.97 -8.06 9.82
N ILE A 60 -6.30 -8.21 8.66
CA ILE A 60 -5.61 -9.45 8.29
C ILE A 60 -4.09 -9.28 8.36
N LEU A 61 -3.49 -8.42 7.54
CA LEU A 61 -2.04 -8.36 7.41
C LEU A 61 -1.35 -7.87 8.70
N ARG A 62 -1.71 -6.69 9.18
CA ARG A 62 -1.04 -6.07 10.34
C ARG A 62 -1.22 -6.87 11.64
N PRO A 63 -2.42 -7.36 12.02
CA PRO A 63 -2.60 -8.05 13.30
C PRO A 63 -1.96 -9.44 13.34
N ILE A 64 -1.96 -10.17 12.21
CA ILE A 64 -1.46 -11.54 12.14
C ILE A 64 0.07 -11.57 12.13
N TRP A 65 0.71 -10.70 11.33
CA TRP A 65 2.17 -10.74 11.13
C TRP A 65 2.94 -9.71 11.95
N GLN A 66 2.31 -8.60 12.35
CA GLN A 66 2.93 -7.55 13.19
C GLN A 66 4.26 -7.03 12.65
N ASP A 67 4.43 -7.07 11.33
CA ASP A 67 5.62 -6.59 10.65
C ASP A 67 5.35 -5.20 10.06
N ASN A 68 6.12 -4.20 10.53
CA ASN A 68 5.97 -2.82 10.08
C ASN A 68 6.27 -2.65 8.58
N ARG A 69 7.05 -3.57 7.99
CA ARG A 69 7.36 -3.55 6.55
C ARG A 69 6.13 -3.80 5.67
N ILE A 70 5.06 -4.39 6.23
CA ILE A 70 3.80 -4.65 5.52
C ILE A 70 3.22 -3.36 4.92
N HIS A 71 3.25 -2.26 5.67
CA HIS A 71 2.74 -0.97 5.21
C HIS A 71 3.50 -0.46 3.97
N TYR A 72 4.77 -0.82 3.84
CA TYR A 72 5.58 -0.48 2.66
C TYR A 72 5.45 -1.51 1.53
N ALA A 73 4.99 -2.73 1.82
CA ALA A 73 4.81 -3.79 0.84
C ALA A 73 3.45 -3.71 0.12
N VAL A 74 2.47 -3.08 0.74
CA VAL A 74 1.16 -2.80 0.14
C VAL A 74 1.18 -1.42 -0.53
N ASN A 75 0.97 -1.40 -1.84
CA ASN A 75 0.92 -0.16 -2.61
C ASN A 75 -0.52 0.38 -2.55
N CYS A 76 -0.71 1.46 -1.80
CA CYS A 76 -1.98 2.16 -1.73
C CYS A 76 -2.29 3.04 -2.97
N ALA A 77 -1.42 3.09 -3.98
CA ALA A 77 -1.54 3.85 -5.23
C ALA A 77 -1.79 5.37 -5.11
N SER A 78 -1.76 5.94 -3.90
CA SER A 78 -1.64 7.39 -3.68
C SER A 78 -0.22 7.87 -4.03
N LEU A 79 -0.09 9.17 -4.36
CA LEU A 79 1.19 9.84 -4.65
C LEU A 79 2.28 9.60 -3.58
N GLY A 80 1.87 9.32 -2.34
CA GLY A 80 2.75 8.98 -1.22
C GLY A 80 3.08 7.49 -1.03
N CYS A 81 2.60 6.57 -1.87
CA CYS A 81 2.78 5.13 -1.65
C CYS A 81 4.08 4.58 -2.29
N PRO A 82 4.70 3.55 -1.68
CA PRO A 82 5.87 2.86 -2.22
C PRO A 82 5.58 2.28 -3.61
N ASN A 83 6.59 2.15 -4.48
CA ASN A 83 6.40 1.62 -5.83
C ASN A 83 5.80 0.21 -5.78
N LEU A 84 4.87 -0.07 -6.70
CA LEU A 84 4.33 -1.42 -6.88
C LEU A 84 5.48 -2.35 -7.25
N ALA A 85 5.68 -3.41 -6.47
CA ALA A 85 6.69 -4.41 -6.79
C ALA A 85 6.46 -4.94 -8.22
N SER A 86 7.51 -4.93 -9.04
CA SER A 86 7.46 -5.41 -10.43
C SER A 86 7.23 -6.92 -10.54
N GLU A 87 7.36 -7.63 -9.42
CA GLU A 87 7.22 -9.07 -9.30
C GLU A 87 6.19 -9.43 -8.23
N ALA A 88 5.45 -10.51 -8.47
CA ALA A 88 4.56 -11.07 -7.47
C ALA A 88 5.37 -11.63 -6.28
N SER A 89 4.90 -11.37 -5.06
CA SER A 89 5.49 -11.95 -3.86
C SER A 89 5.21 -13.46 -3.80
N THR A 90 6.23 -14.23 -3.50
CA THR A 90 6.22 -15.67 -3.27
C THR A 90 6.87 -15.96 -1.92
N THR A 91 6.72 -17.16 -1.38
CA THR A 91 7.41 -17.53 -0.12
C THR A 91 8.93 -17.34 -0.21
N ALA A 92 9.53 -17.47 -1.40
CA ALA A 92 10.98 -17.40 -1.58
C ALA A 92 11.55 -15.98 -1.71
N ASN A 93 10.76 -15.03 -2.22
CA ASN A 93 11.21 -13.65 -2.48
C ASN A 93 10.48 -12.59 -1.64
N LEU A 94 9.57 -12.99 -0.74
CA LEU A 94 8.79 -12.04 0.06
C LEU A 94 9.66 -11.13 0.92
N GLU A 95 10.56 -11.71 1.72
CA GLU A 95 11.46 -10.94 2.60
C GLU A 95 12.31 -9.92 1.83
N PRO A 96 13.07 -10.31 0.78
CA PRO A 96 13.88 -9.34 0.04
C PRO A 96 13.04 -8.29 -0.69
N LEU A 97 11.83 -8.63 -1.17
CA LEU A 97 10.93 -7.64 -1.76
C LEU A 97 10.42 -6.63 -0.72
N MET A 98 10.07 -7.09 0.48
CA MET A 98 9.61 -6.21 1.56
C MET A 98 10.71 -5.28 2.04
N ASP A 99 11.95 -5.78 2.16
CA ASP A 99 13.12 -4.96 2.50
C ASP A 99 13.42 -3.93 1.41
N GLN A 100 13.31 -4.32 0.13
CA GLN A 100 13.47 -3.41 -0.99
C GLN A 100 12.40 -2.31 -0.97
N CYS A 101 11.12 -2.65 -0.82
CA CYS A 101 10.04 -1.67 -0.77
C CYS A 101 10.20 -0.70 0.42
N ALA A 102 10.61 -1.19 1.59
CA ALA A 102 10.87 -0.35 2.76
C ALA A 102 12.07 0.58 2.53
N HIS A 103 13.17 0.05 1.97
CA HIS A 103 14.37 0.83 1.68
C HIS A 103 14.12 1.89 0.60
N GLU A 104 13.39 1.55 -0.45
CA GLU A 104 12.98 2.51 -1.50
C GLU A 104 12.09 3.61 -0.92
N PHE A 105 11.11 3.26 -0.08
CA PHE A 105 10.23 4.25 0.55
C PHE A 105 11.01 5.23 1.44
N VAL A 106 11.85 4.72 2.36
CA VAL A 106 12.60 5.55 3.31
C VAL A 106 13.59 6.47 2.60
N ASN A 107 14.20 6.03 1.50
CA ASN A 107 15.18 6.81 0.76
C ASN A 107 14.60 7.64 -0.40
N HIS A 108 13.29 7.56 -0.68
CA HIS A 108 12.68 8.39 -1.70
C HIS A 108 12.48 9.82 -1.18
N LEU A 109 12.72 10.84 -2.03
CA LEU A 109 12.45 12.27 -1.74
C LEU A 109 11.03 12.56 -1.18
N ARG A 110 10.09 11.63 -1.37
CA ARG A 110 8.70 11.71 -0.92
C ARG A 110 8.54 11.44 0.58
N SER A 111 9.41 10.62 1.20
CA SER A 111 9.46 10.46 2.66
C SER A 111 10.15 11.65 3.35
N ALA A 112 11.13 12.24 2.66
CA ALA A 112 11.91 13.37 3.15
C ALA A 112 11.06 14.65 3.28
N GLU A 113 10.08 14.86 2.40
CA GLU A 113 9.13 15.98 2.51
C GLU A 113 8.17 15.84 3.72
N LEU A 114 7.67 14.63 4.00
CA LEU A 114 6.84 14.36 5.18
C LEU A 114 7.62 14.52 6.49
N LEU A 115 8.93 14.20 6.49
CA LEU A 115 9.80 14.41 7.64
C LEU A 115 10.22 15.89 7.80
N ALA A 116 10.42 16.62 6.70
CA ALA A 116 10.82 18.03 6.75
C ALA A 116 9.75 18.95 7.34
N GLU A 117 8.47 18.59 7.22
CA GLU A 117 7.37 19.35 7.81
C GLU A 117 7.12 19.00 9.30
N ALA A 118 7.54 17.81 9.74
CA ALA A 118 7.33 17.35 11.12
C ALA A 118 8.54 17.55 12.04
N PHE A 119 9.78 17.43 11.55
CA PHE A 119 10.98 17.61 12.36
C PHE A 119 12.14 18.14 11.51
N GLY A 120 12.77 19.22 11.99
CA GLY A 120 14.01 19.74 11.40
C GLY A 120 15.03 18.62 11.19
N VAL A 121 15.45 18.48 9.94
CA VAL A 121 16.52 17.62 9.40
C VAL A 121 17.40 16.92 10.45
N THR A 122 17.32 15.59 10.52
CA THR A 122 18.48 14.74 10.83
C THR A 122 18.49 13.50 9.94
N SER A 123 19.14 13.64 8.77
CA SER A 123 19.69 12.51 8.03
C SER A 123 20.92 12.00 8.79
N SER A 124 20.83 10.85 9.43
CA SER A 124 21.99 10.04 9.86
C SER A 124 21.49 8.74 10.47
N LEU A 125 21.54 7.64 9.72
CA LEU A 125 21.80 6.29 10.24
C LEU A 125 22.39 5.42 9.12
N TYR A 126 23.56 5.84 8.60
CA TYR A 126 24.64 4.99 8.12
C TYR A 126 25.94 5.81 8.09
N SER A 127 26.45 6.14 9.27
CA SER A 127 27.89 6.24 9.62
C SER A 127 28.02 6.51 11.11
#